data_AF-A0A7K2QDT5-F1
#
_entry.id   AF-A0A7K2QDT5-F1
#
_cell.length_a   1.000
_cell.length_b   1.000
_cell.length_c   1.000
_cell.angle_alpha   90.00
_cell.angle_beta   90.00
_cell.angle_gamma   90.00
#
_symmetry.space_group_name_H-M   'P 1'
#
loop_
_entity.id
_entity.type
_entity.pdbx_description
1 polymer ?
#
loop_
_entity_poly.entity_id
_entity_poly.type
_entity_poly.pdbx_seq_one_letter_code
_entity_poly.pdbx_strand_id
1 'polypeptide(L)'
;PVPAGEPAPPPQAPVSEAVPRPLHPGAAGLLAGLRLHDPRLLLSERDVQRLAPDVSAWLDRGADPAAIGLTLSANLPERMRSPASVLAYRLKALLPPRLPAPPAPTPVSRPDPFQTCDGCDRAFRAPHPGRCRDCPPPASRAAA
;
A
#
# COMPACT_ATOMS: atom_id res chain seq x y z
N PRO A 1 -52.57 -13.31 42.88
CA PRO A 1 -51.55 -13.82 41.93
C PRO A 1 -51.55 -12.98 40.64
N VAL A 2 -50.60 -12.04 40.53
CA VAL A 2 -50.38 -11.24 39.31
C VAL A 2 -49.42 -11.98 38.39
N PRO A 3 -49.69 -12.11 37.07
CA PRO A 3 -48.77 -12.78 36.17
C PRO A 3 -47.58 -11.87 35.87
N ALA A 4 -46.37 -12.41 36.05
CA ALA A 4 -45.11 -11.75 35.74
C ALA A 4 -44.96 -11.62 34.21
N GLY A 5 -44.66 -10.41 33.76
CA GLY A 5 -44.44 -10.09 32.35
C GLY A 5 -43.17 -10.73 31.79
N GLU A 6 -43.30 -11.25 30.57
CA GLU A 6 -42.23 -11.78 29.72
C GLU A 6 -41.13 -10.73 29.48
N PRO A 7 -39.83 -11.08 29.60
CA PRO A 7 -38.74 -10.15 29.35
C PRO A 7 -38.56 -9.88 27.84
N ALA A 8 -38.54 -8.60 27.47
CA ALA A 8 -38.31 -8.14 26.10
C ALA A 8 -36.88 -8.49 25.60
N PRO A 9 -36.71 -8.81 24.31
CA PRO A 9 -35.42 -9.18 23.73
C PRO A 9 -34.44 -8.00 23.74
N PRO A 10 -33.12 -8.25 23.84
CA PRO A 10 -32.11 -7.20 23.88
C PRO A 10 -32.03 -6.47 22.52
N PRO A 11 -31.67 -5.16 22.53
CA PRO A 11 -31.54 -4.36 21.33
C PRO A 11 -30.41 -4.92 20.45
N GLN A 12 -30.75 -5.26 19.21
CA GLN A 12 -29.80 -5.68 18.19
C GLN A 12 -28.88 -4.49 17.87
N ALA A 13 -27.57 -4.67 18.08
CA ALA A 13 -26.58 -3.68 17.69
C ALA A 13 -26.71 -3.40 16.18
N PRO A 14 -26.57 -2.15 15.74
CA PRO A 14 -26.68 -1.81 14.32
C PRO A 14 -25.59 -2.57 13.56
N VAL A 15 -26.02 -3.46 12.68
CA VAL A 15 -25.17 -4.02 11.62
C VAL A 15 -24.68 -2.83 10.81
N SER A 16 -23.42 -2.42 11.05
CA SER A 16 -22.77 -1.46 10.16
C SER A 16 -22.72 -2.12 8.78
N GLU A 17 -23.61 -1.68 7.88
CA GLU A 17 -23.51 -1.95 6.46
C GLU A 17 -22.15 -1.43 6.01
N ALA A 18 -21.18 -2.34 5.95
CA ALA A 18 -19.88 -2.07 5.40
C ALA A 18 -20.11 -1.69 3.94
N VAL A 19 -19.98 -0.39 3.65
CA VAL A 19 -19.97 0.15 2.28
C VAL A 19 -19.11 -0.79 1.42
N PRO A 20 -19.62 -1.32 0.30
CA PRO A 20 -18.87 -2.25 -0.53
C PRO A 20 -17.55 -1.60 -0.96
N ARG A 21 -16.46 -1.99 -0.30
CA ARG A 21 -15.14 -1.48 -0.67
C ARG A 21 -14.83 -2.08 -2.04
N PRO A 22 -14.41 -1.27 -3.03
CA PRO A 22 -13.98 -1.79 -4.32
C PRO A 22 -12.90 -2.84 -4.10
N LEU A 23 -13.10 -4.03 -4.65
CA LEU A 23 -12.15 -5.14 -4.54
C LEU A 23 -10.90 -4.81 -5.36
N HIS A 24 -9.75 -5.24 -4.84
CA HIS A 24 -8.51 -5.10 -5.60
C HIS A 24 -8.57 -6.01 -6.83
N PRO A 25 -8.32 -5.52 -8.06
CA PRO A 25 -8.52 -6.30 -9.29
C PRO A 25 -7.68 -7.58 -9.34
N GLY A 26 -6.51 -7.59 -8.68
CA GLY A 26 -5.65 -8.76 -8.57
C GLY A 26 -6.08 -9.84 -7.58
N ALA A 27 -7.07 -9.60 -6.70
CA ALA A 27 -7.40 -10.51 -5.60
C ALA A 27 -7.95 -11.86 -6.07
N ALA A 28 -8.92 -11.84 -7.01
CA ALA A 28 -9.50 -13.06 -7.56
C ALA A 28 -8.49 -13.87 -8.38
N GLY A 29 -7.64 -13.19 -9.17
CA GLY A 29 -6.58 -13.82 -9.95
C GLY A 29 -5.54 -14.51 -9.06
N LEU A 30 -5.15 -13.88 -7.95
CA LEU A 30 -4.24 -14.47 -6.97
C LEU A 30 -4.84 -15.76 -6.38
N LEU A 31 -6.08 -15.72 -5.91
CA LEU A 31 -6.77 -16.89 -5.35
C LEU A 31 -6.90 -18.03 -6.36
N ALA A 32 -7.27 -17.72 -7.60
CA ALA A 32 -7.32 -18.72 -8.66
C ALA A 32 -5.92 -19.32 -8.94
N GLY A 33 -4.87 -18.51 -8.88
CA GLY A 33 -3.48 -18.91 -9.11
C GLY A 33 -2.87 -19.79 -8.02
N LEU A 34 -3.44 -19.86 -6.81
CA LEU A 34 -2.89 -20.65 -5.70
C LEU A 34 -2.71 -22.14 -6.03
N ARG A 35 -3.53 -22.68 -6.94
CA ARG A 35 -3.41 -24.06 -7.44
C ARG A 35 -2.05 -24.36 -8.11
N LEU A 36 -1.34 -23.35 -8.59
CA LEU A 36 -0.01 -23.48 -9.17
C LEU A 36 1.07 -23.66 -8.09
N HIS A 37 0.81 -23.20 -6.86
CA HIS A 37 1.71 -23.37 -5.72
C HIS A 37 1.45 -24.69 -4.99
N ASP A 38 0.18 -25.05 -4.78
CA ASP A 38 -0.23 -26.35 -4.23
C ASP A 38 -1.55 -26.79 -4.87
N PRO A 39 -1.60 -27.95 -5.57
CA PRO A 39 -2.81 -28.40 -6.26
C PRO A 39 -4.00 -28.67 -5.33
N ARG A 40 -3.77 -28.81 -4.01
CA ARG A 40 -4.84 -28.96 -3.00
C ARG A 40 -5.59 -27.65 -2.75
N LEU A 41 -5.09 -26.51 -3.21
CA LEU A 41 -5.72 -25.18 -3.10
C LEU A 41 -6.62 -24.88 -4.31
N LEU A 42 -7.37 -25.88 -4.78
CA LEU A 42 -8.37 -25.70 -5.83
C LEU A 42 -9.65 -25.12 -5.20
N LEU A 43 -9.99 -23.89 -5.56
CA LEU A 43 -11.11 -23.15 -4.97
C LEU A 43 -12.27 -23.07 -5.95
N SER A 44 -13.50 -23.18 -5.42
CA SER A 44 -14.71 -22.87 -6.19
C SER A 44 -14.82 -21.36 -6.44
N GLU A 45 -15.56 -20.95 -7.46
CA GLU A 45 -15.81 -19.53 -7.73
C GLU A 45 -16.45 -18.82 -6.53
N ARG A 46 -17.38 -19.50 -5.85
CA ARG A 46 -18.01 -19.01 -4.61
C ARG A 46 -16.98 -18.76 -3.51
N ASP A 47 -16.01 -19.66 -3.35
CA ASP A 47 -14.93 -19.48 -2.37
C ASP A 47 -14.01 -18.33 -2.74
N VAL A 48 -13.69 -18.17 -4.03
CA VAL A 48 -12.89 -17.03 -4.52
C VAL A 48 -13.60 -15.72 -4.21
N GLN A 49 -14.89 -15.60 -4.54
CA GLN A 49 -15.69 -14.41 -4.23
C GLN A 49 -15.76 -14.12 -2.72
N ARG A 50 -15.87 -15.17 -1.89
CA ARG A 50 -15.89 -15.06 -0.43
C ARG A 50 -14.55 -14.60 0.15
N LEU A 51 -13.43 -15.02 -0.42
CA LEU A 51 -12.08 -14.73 0.08
C LEU A 51 -11.46 -13.45 -0.52
N ALA A 52 -11.96 -13.01 -1.67
CA ALA A 52 -11.45 -11.83 -2.37
C ALA A 52 -11.39 -10.55 -1.51
N PRO A 53 -12.36 -10.24 -0.62
CA PRO A 53 -12.26 -9.08 0.26
C PRO A 53 -11.09 -9.16 1.23
N ASP A 54 -10.85 -10.35 1.80
CA ASP A 54 -9.76 -10.56 2.74
C ASP A 54 -8.39 -10.43 2.04
N VAL A 55 -8.25 -10.95 0.81
CA VAL A 55 -7.04 -10.75 -0.01
C VAL A 55 -6.86 -9.29 -0.42
N SER A 56 -7.94 -8.60 -0.77
CA SER A 56 -7.89 -7.16 -1.08
C SER A 56 -7.36 -6.37 0.12
N ALA A 57 -7.74 -6.74 1.35
CA ALA A 57 -7.21 -6.12 2.55
C ALA A 57 -5.70 -6.32 2.76
N TRP A 58 -5.11 -7.40 2.25
CA TRP A 58 -3.64 -7.58 2.25
C TRP A 58 -2.98 -6.68 1.21
N LEU A 59 -3.53 -6.66 -0.01
CA LEU A 59 -3.01 -5.85 -1.11
C LEU A 59 -3.10 -4.35 -0.80
N ASP A 60 -4.20 -3.90 -0.19
CA ASP A 60 -4.40 -2.53 0.29
C ASP A 60 -3.36 -2.11 1.35
N ARG A 61 -2.76 -3.08 2.06
CA ARG A 61 -1.67 -2.84 3.03
C ARG A 61 -0.29 -2.88 2.39
N GLY A 62 -0.21 -3.00 1.07
CA GLY A 62 1.03 -3.04 0.31
C GLY A 62 1.73 -4.40 0.35
N ALA A 63 1.03 -5.48 0.71
CA ALA A 63 1.62 -6.81 0.65
C ALA A 63 1.84 -7.25 -0.81
N ASP A 64 3.02 -7.80 -1.09
CA ASP A 64 3.37 -8.28 -2.42
C ASP A 64 2.53 -9.52 -2.79
N PRO A 65 1.92 -9.58 -4.00
CA PRO A 65 1.10 -10.71 -4.43
C PRO A 65 1.79 -12.07 -4.37
N ALA A 66 3.08 -12.17 -4.72
CA ALA A 66 3.81 -13.44 -4.68
C ALA A 66 4.09 -13.84 -3.23
N ALA A 67 4.43 -12.89 -2.36
CA ALA A 67 4.58 -13.12 -0.93
C ALA A 67 3.28 -13.59 -0.26
N ILE A 68 2.13 -13.03 -0.65
CA ILE A 68 0.80 -13.51 -0.21
C ILE A 68 0.62 -14.97 -0.63
N GLY A 69 0.86 -15.30 -1.92
CA GLY A 69 0.72 -16.66 -2.44
C GLY A 69 1.58 -17.69 -1.68
N LEU A 70 2.83 -17.36 -1.41
CA LEU A 70 3.74 -18.19 -0.62
C LEU A 70 3.26 -18.35 0.82
N THR A 71 2.83 -17.27 1.46
CA THR A 71 2.34 -17.30 2.85
C THR A 71 1.08 -18.18 2.98
N LEU A 72 0.18 -18.07 2.01
CA LEU A 72 -1.06 -18.85 2.00
C LEU A 72 -0.81 -20.34 1.71
N SER A 73 0.22 -20.67 0.94
CA SER A 73 0.57 -22.07 0.59
C SER A 73 1.61 -22.72 1.50
N ALA A 74 2.30 -21.97 2.36
CA ALA A 74 3.31 -22.51 3.27
C ALA A 74 2.73 -23.34 4.41
N ASN A 75 3.37 -24.43 4.84
CA ASN A 75 3.00 -25.22 6.03
C ASN A 75 1.50 -25.61 6.08
N LEU A 76 0.92 -25.98 4.95
CA LEU A 76 -0.48 -26.41 4.90
C LEU A 76 -0.67 -27.71 5.70
N PRO A 77 -1.79 -27.84 6.45
CA PRO A 77 -2.10 -29.09 7.13
C PRO A 77 -2.10 -30.27 6.16
N GLU A 78 -1.63 -31.42 6.63
CA GLU A 78 -1.57 -32.64 5.81
C GLU A 78 -2.99 -33.08 5.41
N ARG A 79 -3.94 -33.02 6.35
CA ARG A 79 -5.36 -33.27 6.11
C ARG A 79 -6.15 -31.97 6.20
N MET A 80 -6.71 -31.52 5.09
CA MET A 80 -7.58 -30.35 5.01
C MET A 80 -8.96 -30.75 4.52
N ARG A 81 -10.00 -30.51 5.34
CA ARG A 81 -11.40 -30.74 4.94
C ARG A 81 -11.93 -29.63 4.03
N SER A 82 -11.41 -28.40 4.17
CA SER A 82 -11.83 -27.24 3.40
C SER A 82 -10.64 -26.30 3.18
N PRO A 83 -10.07 -26.23 1.96
CA PRO A 83 -8.98 -25.29 1.67
C PRO A 83 -9.42 -23.84 1.88
N ALA A 84 -10.64 -23.50 1.46
CA ALA A 84 -11.20 -22.16 1.63
C ALA A 84 -11.29 -21.73 3.11
N SER A 85 -11.54 -22.65 4.04
CA SER A 85 -11.60 -22.32 5.47
C SER A 85 -10.21 -22.06 6.05
N VAL A 86 -9.22 -22.85 5.63
CA VAL A 86 -7.81 -22.63 6.03
C VAL A 86 -7.32 -21.28 5.52
N LEU A 87 -7.60 -20.95 4.27
CA LEU A 87 -7.25 -19.65 3.68
C LEU A 87 -7.95 -18.49 4.39
N ALA A 88 -9.25 -18.61 4.66
CA ALA A 88 -10.00 -17.59 5.41
C ALA A 88 -9.37 -17.31 6.78
N TYR A 89 -8.99 -18.38 7.50
CA TYR A 89 -8.32 -18.24 8.79
C TYR A 89 -6.98 -17.51 8.64
N ARG A 90 -6.14 -17.95 7.70
CA ARG A 90 -4.81 -17.36 7.49
C ARG A 90 -4.85 -15.91 7.07
N LEU A 91 -5.75 -15.55 6.15
CA LEU A 91 -5.91 -14.17 5.70
C LEU A 91 -6.30 -13.23 6.85
N LYS A 92 -7.04 -13.73 7.84
CA LYS A 92 -7.42 -12.94 9.02
C LYS A 92 -6.32 -12.93 10.08
N ALA A 93 -5.73 -14.08 10.37
CA ALA A 93 -4.73 -14.25 11.43
C ALA A 93 -3.36 -13.67 11.09
N LEU A 94 -2.97 -13.69 9.82
CA LEU A 94 -1.65 -13.25 9.33
C LEU A 94 -1.70 -11.89 8.63
N LEU A 95 -2.81 -11.15 8.78
CA LEU A 95 -3.01 -9.87 8.12
C LEU A 95 -1.90 -8.88 8.50
N PRO A 96 -1.05 -8.43 7.55
CA PRO A 96 0.11 -7.59 7.85
C PRO A 96 -0.30 -6.29 8.55
N PRO A 97 0.45 -5.76 9.52
CA PRO A 97 0.14 -4.46 10.10
C PRO A 97 0.17 -3.37 9.02
N ARG A 98 -0.60 -2.29 9.21
CA ARG A 98 -0.52 -1.15 8.31
C ARG A 98 0.85 -0.48 8.49
N LEU A 99 1.58 -0.32 7.39
CA LEU A 99 2.79 0.47 7.40
C LEU A 99 2.42 1.95 7.62
N PRO A 100 3.21 2.69 8.42
CA PRO A 100 3.03 4.14 8.51
C PRO A 100 3.17 4.75 7.11
N ALA A 101 2.38 5.80 6.85
CA ALA A 101 2.51 6.52 5.59
C ALA A 101 3.97 6.98 5.43
N PRO A 102 4.57 6.80 4.23
CA PRO A 102 5.90 7.31 4.00
C PRO A 102 5.92 8.82 4.30
N PRO A 103 6.99 9.34 4.92
CA PRO A 103 7.11 10.77 5.12
C PRO A 103 6.93 11.49 3.79
N ALA A 104 6.24 12.63 3.81
CA ALA A 104 6.07 13.44 2.60
C ALA A 104 7.44 13.63 1.93
N PRO A 105 7.54 13.47 0.60
CA PRO A 105 8.80 13.63 -0.09
C PRO A 105 9.37 15.00 0.25
N THR A 106 10.48 15.02 0.97
CA THR A 106 11.21 16.26 1.21
C THR A 106 11.63 16.79 -0.15
N PRO A 107 11.34 18.05 -0.51
CA PRO A 107 11.81 18.60 -1.76
C PRO A 107 13.34 18.47 -1.77
N VAL A 108 13.84 17.61 -2.66
CA VAL A 108 15.28 17.50 -2.89
C VAL A 108 15.72 18.84 -3.47
N SER A 109 16.40 19.67 -2.67
CA SER A 109 17.06 20.86 -3.19
C SER A 109 18.10 20.41 -4.20
N ARG A 110 17.74 20.48 -5.49
CA ARG A 110 18.68 20.23 -6.57
C ARG A 110 19.81 21.26 -6.44
N PRO A 111 21.10 20.85 -6.55
CA PRO A 111 22.19 21.81 -6.58
C PRO A 111 21.96 22.86 -7.67
N ASP A 112 22.38 24.10 -7.41
CA ASP A 112 22.29 25.16 -8.40
C ASP A 112 22.93 24.73 -9.74
N PRO A 113 22.32 25.12 -10.88
CA PRO A 113 22.86 24.81 -12.19
C PRO A 113 24.26 25.41 -12.36
N PHE A 114 25.04 24.80 -13.26
CA PHE A 114 26.31 25.40 -13.68
C PHE A 114 26.03 26.58 -14.61
N GLN A 115 26.65 27.71 -14.29
CA GLN A 115 26.66 28.94 -15.07
C GLN A 115 28.10 29.25 -15.50
N THR A 116 28.27 29.95 -16.61
CA THR A 116 29.56 30.45 -17.08
C THR A 116 29.74 31.89 -16.61
N CYS A 117 30.93 32.22 -16.08
CA CYS A 117 31.21 33.56 -15.56
C CYS A 117 31.44 34.60 -16.67
N ASP A 118 30.69 35.70 -16.65
CA ASP A 118 30.83 36.83 -17.61
C ASP A 118 32.13 37.65 -17.47
N GLY A 119 33.02 37.28 -16.54
CA GLY A 119 34.29 37.99 -16.29
C GLY A 119 35.54 37.16 -16.60
N CYS A 120 35.46 35.83 -16.47
CA CYS A 120 36.62 34.94 -16.59
C CYS A 120 36.31 33.59 -17.24
N ASP A 121 35.10 33.41 -17.80
CA ASP A 121 34.63 32.18 -18.46
C ASP A 121 34.66 30.89 -17.61
N ARG A 122 34.90 31.02 -16.29
CA ARG A 122 34.91 29.89 -15.36
C ARG A 122 33.49 29.40 -15.09
N ALA A 123 33.29 28.08 -15.15
CA ALA A 123 32.04 27.45 -14.72
C ALA A 123 31.90 27.49 -13.19
N PHE A 124 30.74 27.92 -12.70
CA PHE A 124 30.41 27.97 -11.26
C PHE A 124 28.93 27.63 -11.03
N ARG A 125 28.55 27.29 -9.80
CA ARG A 125 27.14 26.98 -9.47
C ARG A 125 26.43 28.24 -8.96
N ALA A 126 25.33 28.62 -9.60
CA ALA A 126 24.49 29.72 -9.17
C ALA A 126 23.06 29.61 -9.73
N PRO A 127 22.05 30.14 -9.02
CA PRO A 127 20.66 30.07 -9.47
C PRO A 127 20.41 30.88 -10.75
N HIS A 128 21.21 31.93 -10.98
CA HIS A 128 21.08 32.84 -12.13
C HIS A 128 22.45 33.09 -12.78
N PRO A 129 22.50 33.40 -14.09
CA PRO A 129 23.73 33.80 -14.77
C PRO A 129 24.39 35.02 -14.12
N GLY A 130 25.72 35.11 -14.19
CA GLY A 130 26.45 36.26 -13.68
C GLY A 130 27.93 36.02 -13.47
N ARG A 131 28.53 36.78 -12.56
CA ARG A 131 29.97 36.70 -12.25
C ARG A 131 30.24 35.79 -11.05
N CYS A 132 31.36 35.06 -11.13
CA CYS A 132 31.85 34.26 -10.01
C CYS A 132 32.38 35.16 -8.88
N ARG A 133 32.51 34.59 -7.68
CA ARG A 133 32.98 35.31 -6.49
C ARG A 133 34.44 35.76 -6.56
N ASP A 134 35.23 35.16 -7.45
CA ASP A 134 36.64 35.49 -7.65
C ASP A 134 36.83 36.70 -8.58
N CYS A 135 35.81 37.05 -9.37
CA CYS A 135 35.87 38.24 -10.22
C CYS A 135 35.65 39.50 -9.39
N PRO A 136 36.40 40.59 -9.65
CA PRO A 136 36.13 41.88 -9.04
C PRO A 136 34.71 42.36 -9.42
N PRO A 137 34.04 43.11 -8.53
CA PRO A 137 32.71 43.65 -8.80
C PRO A 137 32.76 44.49 -10.10
N PRO A 138 31.70 44.45 -10.93
CA PRO A 138 31.66 45.27 -12.13
C PRO A 138 31.83 46.74 -11.71
N ALA A 139 32.70 47.47 -12.42
CA ALA A 139 32.84 48.90 -12.22
C ALA A 139 31.45 49.53 -12.38
N SER A 140 30.92 50.13 -11.32
CA SER A 140 29.69 50.89 -11.40
C SER A 140 29.87 51.96 -12.48
N ARG A 141 29.08 51.91 -13.56
CA ARG A 141 29.03 53.01 -14.52
C ARG A 141 28.61 54.26 -13.76
N ALA A 142 29.57 55.13 -13.45
CA ALA A 142 29.25 56.50 -13.09
C ALA A 142 28.54 57.11 -14.31
N ALA A 143 27.25 57.40 -14.14
CA ALA A 143 26.48 58.13 -15.12
C ALA A 143 27.10 59.54 -15.25
N ALA A 144 27.44 59.91 -16.48
CA ALA A 144 27.74 61.28 -16.89
C ALA A 144 26.63 61.74 -17.84
#